data_AF-A0A9P7YI03-F1
#
_entry.id   AF-A0A9P7YI03-F1
#
_cell.length_a   1.000
_cell.length_b   1.000
_cell.length_c   1.000
_cell.angle_alpha   90.00
_cell.angle_beta   90.00
_cell.angle_gamma   90.00
#
_symmetry.space_group_name_H-M   'P 1'
#
loop_
_entity.id
_entity.type
_entity.pdbx_description
1 polymer ?
#
loop_
_entity_poly.entity_id
_entity_poly.type
_entity_poly.pdbx_seq_one_letter_code
_entity_poly.pdbx_strand_id
1 'polypeptide(L)'
;MYLILRGQHLVASRRNPLLCCYRASPENKTFVIKNMTPGEYKYQQDLQKQLSSCPNLRTVVDGLPGPELFIYPFLQTDCGPVILHPGKYIGNGLRGNQMWRSPESGARSIQGTPLNIFSFGIVPIYVVLKEMGFCVTDEELAADDSWRHLKCHISFFVDEDGLNSILQWTGLENPFFERIMDPTGSFEKEGEN
;
A
#
# COMPACT_ATOMS: atom_id res chain seq x y z
N MET A 1 -13.71 -23.56 9.20
CA MET A 1 -15.07 -23.15 8.78
C MET A 1 -15.13 -23.34 7.28
N TYR A 2 -15.96 -24.28 6.80
CA TYR A 2 -16.08 -24.61 5.38
C TYR A 2 -17.25 -23.80 4.80
N LEU A 3 -17.00 -22.95 3.81
CA LEU A 3 -18.07 -22.41 2.97
C LEU A 3 -18.33 -23.40 1.84
N ILE A 4 -19.48 -24.06 1.85
CA ILE A 4 -19.91 -24.91 0.73
C ILE A 4 -20.75 -24.03 -0.19
N LEU A 5 -20.16 -23.55 -1.29
CA LEU A 5 -20.92 -23.04 -2.42
C LEU A 5 -21.16 -24.22 -3.37
N ARG A 6 -22.41 -24.69 -3.39
CA ARG A 6 -23.00 -25.68 -4.31
C ARG A 6 -21.99 -26.57 -5.06
N GLY A 7 -21.51 -27.61 -4.36
CA GLY A 7 -21.04 -28.85 -5.00
C GLY A 7 -19.58 -28.93 -5.43
N GLN A 8 -18.69 -28.01 -5.08
CA GLN A 8 -17.26 -28.16 -5.40
C GLN A 8 -16.34 -27.85 -4.22
N HIS A 9 -15.31 -28.70 -4.07
CA HIS A 9 -14.34 -28.66 -2.99
C HIS A 9 -13.53 -27.35 -3.00
N LEU A 10 -13.67 -26.54 -1.95
CA LEU A 10 -12.75 -25.43 -1.67
C LEU A 10 -11.52 -25.96 -0.94
N VAL A 11 -10.35 -25.78 -1.52
CA VAL A 11 -9.07 -25.97 -0.81
C VAL A 11 -8.71 -24.65 -0.16
N ALA A 12 -8.92 -24.56 1.15
CA ALA A 12 -8.61 -23.38 1.95
C ALA A 12 -7.21 -23.49 2.56
N SER A 13 -6.27 -22.64 2.15
CA SER A 13 -5.03 -22.41 2.89
C SER A 13 -5.26 -21.23 3.85
N ARG A 14 -5.53 -21.54 5.12
CA ARG A 14 -5.70 -20.55 6.17
C ARG A 14 -4.33 -20.06 6.65
N ARG A 15 -4.00 -18.80 6.42
CA ARG A 15 -2.95 -18.09 7.16
C ARG A 15 -3.58 -16.84 7.78
N ASN A 16 -3.31 -16.61 9.05
CA ASN A 16 -3.71 -15.40 9.76
C ASN A 16 -3.08 -14.21 9.00
N PRO A 17 -3.89 -13.30 8.43
CA PRO A 17 -4.52 -12.20 9.17
C PRO A 17 -6.01 -11.99 8.83
N LEU A 18 -6.59 -10.84 9.26
CA LEU A 18 -8.01 -10.40 9.14
C LEU A 18 -8.68 -10.60 7.76
N LEU A 19 -7.91 -10.78 6.69
CA LEU A 19 -8.38 -11.01 5.33
C LEU A 19 -7.89 -12.38 4.83
N CYS A 20 -8.82 -13.31 4.63
CA CYS A 20 -8.64 -14.62 4.06
C CYS A 20 -8.91 -14.60 2.54
N CYS A 21 -8.00 -15.20 1.77
CA CYS A 21 -8.18 -15.47 0.35
C CYS A 21 -8.37 -16.98 0.14
N TYR A 22 -9.40 -17.35 -0.62
CA TYR A 22 -9.71 -18.73 -0.97
C TYR A 22 -9.61 -18.90 -2.47
N ARG A 23 -9.10 -20.05 -2.92
CA ARG A 23 -9.11 -20.42 -4.35
C ARG A 23 -10.35 -21.26 -4.63
N ALA A 24 -11.09 -20.91 -5.66
CA ALA A 24 -12.21 -21.70 -6.18
C ALA A 24 -11.96 -22.04 -7.63
N SER A 25 -12.32 -23.26 -8.06
CA SER A 25 -12.08 -23.70 -9.45
C SER A 25 -13.33 -24.32 -10.11
N PRO A 26 -14.45 -23.60 -10.23
CA PRO A 26 -15.64 -24.06 -10.96
C PRO A 26 -15.35 -24.28 -12.44
N GLU A 27 -15.68 -25.48 -12.93
CA GLU A 27 -15.73 -25.79 -14.37
C GLU A 27 -14.43 -25.44 -15.11
N ASN A 28 -13.28 -25.83 -14.55
CA ASN A 28 -11.93 -25.53 -15.06
C ASN A 28 -11.56 -24.04 -15.13
N LYS A 29 -12.38 -23.12 -14.60
CA LYS A 29 -12.03 -21.71 -14.42
C LYS A 29 -11.59 -21.47 -12.99
N THR A 30 -10.49 -20.73 -12.80
CA THR A 30 -9.99 -20.44 -11.45
C THR A 30 -10.39 -19.02 -11.01
N PHE A 31 -10.83 -18.90 -9.77
CA PHE A 31 -11.20 -17.65 -9.11
C PHE A 31 -10.54 -17.53 -7.73
N VAL A 32 -10.48 -16.30 -7.23
CA VAL A 32 -10.11 -15.99 -5.85
C VAL A 32 -11.34 -15.39 -5.17
N ILE A 33 -11.69 -15.94 -4.01
CA ILE A 33 -12.72 -15.42 -3.13
C ILE A 33 -12.00 -14.73 -1.96
N LYS A 34 -12.35 -13.49 -1.65
CA LYS A 34 -11.82 -12.76 -0.50
C LYS A 34 -12.97 -12.37 0.42
N ASN A 35 -12.81 -12.54 1.73
CA ASN A 35 -13.70 -11.85 2.66
C ASN A 35 -13.31 -10.38 2.76
N MET A 36 -14.33 -9.54 2.94
CA MET A 36 -14.15 -8.12 3.14
C MET A 36 -14.05 -7.80 4.63
N THR A 37 -13.48 -6.63 4.91
CA THR A 37 -13.55 -6.05 6.25
C THR A 37 -15.02 -5.75 6.58
N PRO A 38 -15.51 -6.17 7.76
CA PRO A 38 -16.88 -5.90 8.20
C PRO A 38 -17.29 -4.44 8.01
N GLY A 39 -18.42 -4.21 7.32
CA GLY A 39 -18.97 -2.87 7.08
C GLY A 39 -18.42 -2.13 5.85
N GLU A 40 -17.37 -2.64 5.21
CA GLU A 40 -16.76 -2.03 4.02
C GLU A 40 -17.35 -2.53 2.69
N TYR A 41 -18.19 -3.58 2.73
CA TYR A 41 -18.67 -4.28 1.55
C TYR A 41 -19.26 -3.35 0.49
N LYS A 42 -20.21 -2.48 0.87
CA LYS A 42 -20.91 -1.62 -0.08
C LYS A 42 -19.98 -0.57 -0.70
N TYR A 43 -19.19 0.10 0.14
CA TYR A 43 -18.22 1.09 -0.31
C TYR A 43 -17.23 0.50 -1.32
N GLN A 44 -16.66 -0.66 -1.00
CA GLN A 44 -15.70 -1.34 -1.87
C GLN A 44 -16.35 -1.86 -3.16
N GLN A 45 -17.60 -2.32 -3.10
CA GLN A 45 -18.34 -2.76 -4.29
C GLN A 45 -18.58 -1.59 -5.24
N ASP A 46 -19.03 -0.45 -4.72
CA ASP A 46 -19.35 0.73 -5.53
C ASP A 46 -18.07 1.32 -6.18
N LEU A 47 -16.97 1.36 -5.43
CA LEU A 47 -15.65 1.77 -5.95
C LEU A 47 -15.19 0.88 -7.12
N GLN A 48 -15.24 -0.45 -6.94
CA GLN A 48 -14.74 -1.37 -7.96
C GLN A 48 -15.64 -1.45 -9.19
N LYS A 49 -16.96 -1.27 -9.04
CA LYS A 49 -17.88 -1.20 -10.19
C LYS A 49 -17.54 -0.03 -11.12
N GLN A 50 -17.17 1.12 -10.57
CA GLN A 50 -16.75 2.28 -11.37
C GLN A 50 -15.49 2.02 -12.19
N LEU A 51 -14.66 1.08 -11.77
CA LEU A 51 -13.38 0.73 -12.39
C LEU A 51 -13.47 -0.54 -13.26
N SER A 52 -14.65 -1.15 -13.37
CA SER A 52 -14.84 -2.45 -14.05
C SER A 52 -14.56 -2.42 -15.56
N SER A 53 -14.58 -1.24 -16.18
CA SER A 53 -14.23 -1.04 -17.58
C SER A 53 -12.71 -0.93 -17.83
N CYS A 54 -11.90 -0.81 -16.78
CA CYS A 54 -10.45 -0.63 -16.90
C CYS A 54 -9.75 -1.98 -17.11
N PRO A 55 -9.17 -2.28 -18.28
CA PRO A 55 -8.60 -3.60 -18.58
C PRO A 55 -7.37 -3.96 -17.74
N ASN A 56 -6.71 -2.96 -17.17
CA ASN A 56 -5.52 -3.13 -16.32
C ASN A 56 -5.85 -3.22 -14.82
N LEU A 57 -7.12 -3.15 -14.44
CA LEU A 57 -7.56 -3.27 -13.05
C LEU A 57 -8.36 -4.55 -12.88
N ARG A 58 -7.94 -5.36 -11.91
CA ARG A 58 -8.69 -6.55 -11.50
C ARG A 58 -9.80 -6.12 -10.54
N THR A 59 -11.02 -6.07 -11.05
CA THR A 59 -12.21 -5.75 -10.23
C THR A 59 -12.98 -7.00 -9.82
N VAL A 60 -13.85 -6.84 -8.83
CA VAL A 60 -14.84 -7.83 -8.42
C VAL A 60 -15.73 -8.22 -9.62
N VAL A 61 -15.92 -9.52 -9.81
CA VAL A 61 -16.85 -10.06 -10.83
C VAL A 61 -18.16 -10.52 -10.25
N ASP A 62 -18.17 -10.89 -8.97
CA ASP A 62 -19.36 -11.30 -8.22
C ASP A 62 -19.12 -11.14 -6.72
N GLY A 63 -20.17 -11.10 -5.91
CA GLY A 63 -20.06 -10.94 -4.47
C GLY A 63 -21.30 -11.40 -3.70
N LEU A 64 -21.07 -11.79 -2.45
CA LEU A 64 -22.09 -12.26 -1.53
C LEU A 64 -22.19 -11.25 -0.37
N PRO A 65 -23.23 -10.40 -0.33
CA PRO A 65 -23.36 -9.36 0.68
C PRO A 65 -23.50 -9.90 2.11
N GLY A 66 -24.22 -11.00 2.29
CA GLY A 66 -24.44 -11.61 3.61
C GLY A 66 -23.15 -12.01 4.32
N PRO A 67 -22.32 -12.88 3.73
CA PRO A 67 -21.00 -13.23 4.28
C PRO A 67 -19.89 -12.22 3.95
N GLU A 68 -20.24 -11.08 3.34
CA GLU A 68 -19.33 -10.04 2.84
C GLU A 68 -18.13 -10.60 2.04
N LEU A 69 -18.41 -11.40 1.00
CA LEU A 69 -17.38 -12.01 0.15
C LEU A 69 -17.34 -11.37 -1.24
N PHE A 70 -16.15 -11.19 -1.79
CA PHE A 70 -15.93 -10.81 -3.19
C PHE A 70 -15.20 -11.90 -3.96
N ILE A 71 -15.62 -12.08 -5.21
CA ILE A 71 -15.08 -13.05 -6.17
C ILE A 71 -14.33 -12.28 -7.25
N TYR A 72 -13.11 -12.73 -7.56
CA TYR A 72 -12.20 -12.14 -8.52
C TYR A 72 -11.66 -13.21 -9.49
N PRO A 73 -11.43 -12.89 -10.78
CA PRO A 73 -10.76 -13.80 -11.73
C PRO A 73 -9.37 -14.16 -11.22
N PHE A 74 -8.93 -15.41 -11.23
CA PHE A 74 -7.58 -15.75 -10.72
C PHE A 74 -6.47 -15.10 -11.56
N LEU A 75 -5.48 -14.51 -10.89
CA LEU A 75 -4.25 -14.01 -11.50
C LEU A 75 -3.08 -14.72 -10.81
N GLN A 76 -2.13 -15.21 -11.61
CA GLN A 76 -0.95 -15.92 -11.09
C GLN A 76 0.12 -14.96 -10.55
N THR A 77 0.06 -13.68 -10.92
CA THR A 77 1.02 -12.64 -10.54
C THR A 77 0.38 -11.65 -9.55
N ASP A 78 1.13 -11.27 -8.54
CA ASP A 78 0.70 -10.32 -7.51
C ASP A 78 1.19 -8.91 -7.91
N CYS A 79 0.31 -8.02 -8.37
CA CYS A 79 0.67 -6.61 -8.58
C CYS A 79 -0.51 -5.68 -8.22
N GLY A 80 -0.24 -4.64 -7.43
CA GLY A 80 -0.91 -3.34 -7.62
C GLY A 80 -1.42 -2.61 -6.37
N PRO A 81 -1.26 -1.27 -6.32
CA PRO A 81 -1.59 -0.41 -5.17
C PRO A 81 -3.09 -0.13 -5.02
N VAL A 82 -3.46 0.46 -3.88
CA VAL A 82 -4.82 0.94 -3.58
C VAL A 82 -5.04 2.30 -4.26
N ILE A 83 -6.08 2.42 -5.09
CA ILE A 83 -6.41 3.66 -5.82
C ILE A 83 -7.33 4.54 -4.97
N LEU A 84 -6.95 5.79 -4.75
CA LEU A 84 -7.80 6.85 -4.17
C LEU A 84 -8.38 7.72 -5.29
N HIS A 85 -9.64 8.13 -5.16
CA HIS A 85 -10.25 9.10 -6.09
C HIS A 85 -9.57 10.47 -5.97
N PRO A 86 -9.41 11.22 -7.09
CA PRO A 86 -8.90 12.59 -7.07
C PRO A 86 -9.67 13.47 -6.07
N GLY A 87 -8.94 14.24 -5.24
CA GLY A 87 -9.53 15.14 -4.24
C GLY A 87 -9.99 14.47 -2.94
N LYS A 88 -9.76 13.16 -2.76
CA LYS A 88 -9.91 12.48 -1.47
C LYS A 88 -8.55 12.29 -0.82
N TYR A 89 -8.44 12.73 0.43
CA TYR A 89 -7.22 12.61 1.22
C TYR A 89 -7.47 11.80 2.48
N ILE A 90 -6.47 11.04 2.91
CA ILE A 90 -6.49 10.28 4.16
C ILE A 90 -5.40 10.86 5.08
N GLY A 91 -5.79 11.32 6.25
CA GLY A 91 -4.88 11.85 7.26
C GLY A 91 -4.54 10.86 8.37
N ASN A 92 -3.46 11.14 9.11
CA ASN A 92 -3.14 10.61 10.43
C ASN A 92 -2.98 9.07 10.55
N GLY A 93 -2.42 8.40 9.55
CA GLY A 93 -2.10 6.97 9.67
C GLY A 93 -0.90 6.53 8.84
N LEU A 94 -0.03 5.70 9.43
CA LEU A 94 0.94 4.90 8.68
C LEU A 94 0.17 3.87 7.85
N ARG A 95 0.14 4.05 6.54
CA ARG A 95 -0.55 3.15 5.61
C ARG A 95 0.36 2.77 4.45
N GLY A 96 -0.02 1.69 3.77
CA GLY A 96 0.76 1.14 2.67
C GLY A 96 1.91 0.26 3.15
N ASN A 97 2.35 -0.62 2.25
CA ASN A 97 3.53 -1.45 2.46
C ASN A 97 4.77 -0.54 2.49
N GLN A 98 5.61 -0.74 3.49
CA GLN A 98 6.85 0.02 3.71
C GLN A 98 7.72 0.10 2.45
N MET A 99 7.82 -0.99 1.69
CA MET A 99 8.61 -1.07 0.47
C MET A 99 8.24 0.01 -0.56
N TRP A 100 6.98 0.44 -0.60
CA TRP A 100 6.48 1.34 -1.65
C TRP A 100 5.96 2.65 -1.09
N ARG A 101 6.25 2.95 0.18
CA ARG A 101 5.67 4.09 0.90
C ARG A 101 6.32 5.39 0.45
N SER A 102 5.52 6.42 0.20
CA SER A 102 6.03 7.77 -0.12
C SER A 102 6.55 8.52 1.12
N PRO A 103 7.38 9.57 0.93
CA PRO A 103 7.87 10.40 2.02
C PRO A 103 6.75 10.96 2.90
N GLU A 104 5.67 11.48 2.30
CA GLU A 104 4.56 12.07 3.03
C GLU A 104 3.78 11.03 3.85
N SER A 105 3.69 9.78 3.39
CA SER A 105 3.10 8.70 4.17
C SER A 105 4.03 8.26 5.32
N GLY A 106 5.34 8.29 5.12
CA GLY A 106 6.35 8.10 6.18
C GLY A 106 6.29 9.19 7.25
N ALA A 107 6.07 10.44 6.85
CA ALA A 107 5.87 11.60 7.72
C ALA A 107 4.48 11.65 8.39
N ARG A 108 3.63 10.63 8.16
CA ARG A 108 2.23 10.58 8.64
C ARG A 108 1.41 11.81 8.23
N SER A 109 1.79 12.43 7.12
CA SER A 109 1.14 13.60 6.56
C SER A 109 -0.13 13.20 5.81
N ILE A 110 -0.82 14.20 5.26
CA ILE A 110 -1.98 14.05 4.40
C ILE A 110 -1.59 13.24 3.16
N GLN A 111 -2.23 12.09 2.98
CA GLN A 111 -1.98 11.19 1.84
C GLN A 111 -3.05 11.40 0.77
N GLY A 112 -2.61 11.59 -0.48
CA GLY A 112 -3.48 11.78 -1.65
C GLY A 112 -2.96 11.03 -2.88
N THR A 113 -3.42 11.42 -4.06
CA THR A 113 -2.96 10.83 -5.34
C THR A 113 -1.42 10.82 -5.52
N PRO A 114 -0.64 11.83 -5.07
CA PRO A 114 0.83 11.80 -5.18
C PRO A 114 1.50 10.56 -4.56
N LEU A 115 0.95 10.00 -3.48
CA LEU A 115 1.42 8.75 -2.87
C LEU A 115 1.45 7.61 -3.90
N ASN A 116 0.38 7.49 -4.70
CA ASN A 116 0.29 6.42 -5.69
C ASN A 116 1.26 6.63 -6.86
N ILE A 117 1.55 7.89 -7.22
CA ILE A 117 2.54 8.21 -8.26
C ILE A 117 3.94 7.84 -7.77
N PHE A 118 4.28 8.18 -6.52
CA PHE A 118 5.55 7.78 -5.90
C PHE A 118 5.69 6.25 -5.88
N SER A 119 4.71 5.52 -5.34
CA SER A 119 4.74 4.05 -5.31
C SER A 119 4.88 3.46 -6.71
N PHE A 120 4.19 4.02 -7.71
CA PHE A 120 4.30 3.59 -9.10
C PHE A 120 5.69 3.86 -9.69
N GLY A 121 6.38 4.94 -9.30
CA GLY A 121 7.75 5.22 -9.74
C GLY A 121 8.80 4.28 -9.15
N ILE A 122 8.60 3.82 -7.90
CA ILE A 122 9.55 2.92 -7.22
C ILE A 122 9.43 1.46 -7.68
N VAL A 123 8.22 1.00 -8.07
CA VAL A 123 8.02 -0.38 -8.53
C VAL A 123 8.92 -0.76 -9.71
N PRO A 124 9.01 0.03 -10.81
CA PRO A 124 9.93 -0.24 -11.91
C PRO A 124 11.40 -0.30 -11.49
N ILE A 125 11.84 0.56 -10.58
CA ILE A 125 13.22 0.56 -10.06
C ILE A 125 13.52 -0.79 -9.41
N TYR A 126 12.64 -1.27 -8.53
CA TYR A 126 12.79 -2.61 -7.94
C TYR A 126 12.71 -3.72 -8.99
N VAL A 127 11.80 -3.62 -9.96
CA VAL A 127 11.65 -4.66 -10.99
C VAL A 127 12.93 -4.81 -11.82
N VAL A 128 13.61 -3.71 -12.11
CA VAL A 128 14.87 -3.68 -12.87
C VAL A 128 16.06 -4.07 -12.00
N LEU A 129 16.22 -3.46 -10.83
CA LEU A 129 17.40 -3.65 -9.99
C LEU A 129 17.34 -4.92 -9.13
N LYS A 130 16.13 -5.46 -8.87
CA LYS A 130 15.85 -6.54 -7.91
C LYS A 130 16.27 -6.24 -6.47
N GLU A 131 16.70 -5.02 -6.21
CA GLU A 131 17.12 -4.52 -4.90
C GLU A 131 16.22 -3.38 -4.47
N MET A 132 15.96 -3.31 -3.17
CA MET A 132 15.09 -2.30 -2.58
C MET A 132 15.87 -1.47 -1.56
N GLY A 133 16.35 -0.30 -1.96
CA GLY A 133 17.14 0.60 -1.11
C GLY A 133 16.39 1.21 0.09
N PHE A 134 15.08 1.01 0.18
CA PHE A 134 14.24 1.50 1.29
C PHE A 134 13.69 0.38 2.19
N CYS A 135 14.05 -0.87 1.90
CA CYS A 135 13.63 -2.01 2.69
C CYS A 135 14.43 -2.04 4.00
N VAL A 136 13.74 -1.94 5.13
CA VAL A 136 14.33 -2.09 6.48
C VAL A 136 13.57 -3.14 7.26
N THR A 137 14.20 -3.76 8.25
CA THR A 137 13.58 -4.85 9.01
C THR A 137 12.41 -4.34 9.87
N ASP A 138 11.55 -5.26 10.32
CA ASP A 138 10.45 -4.89 11.22
C ASP A 138 10.98 -4.28 12.53
N GLU A 139 12.16 -4.71 13.01
CA GLU A 139 12.84 -4.14 14.17
C GLU A 139 13.29 -2.70 13.92
N GLU A 140 13.91 -2.42 12.77
CA GLU A 140 14.36 -1.08 12.37
C GLU A 140 13.17 -0.13 12.15
N LEU A 141 12.03 -0.66 11.68
CA LEU A 141 10.79 0.10 11.54
C LEU A 141 10.12 0.38 12.90
N ALA A 142 10.24 -0.53 13.86
CA ALA A 142 9.69 -0.37 15.21
C ALA A 142 10.52 0.55 16.10
N ALA A 143 11.76 0.84 15.72
CA ALA A 143 12.66 1.71 16.48
C ALA A 143 12.14 3.16 16.58
N ASP A 144 12.47 3.82 17.69
CA ASP A 144 12.11 5.22 17.94
C ASP A 144 12.72 6.17 16.89
N ASP A 145 13.83 5.76 16.28
CA ASP A 145 14.52 6.48 15.22
C ASP A 145 14.19 6.01 13.79
N SER A 146 13.15 5.18 13.62
CA SER A 146 12.66 4.69 12.32
C SER A 146 12.34 5.81 11.32
N TRP A 147 12.14 7.04 11.79
CA TRP A 147 12.01 8.24 10.97
C TRP A 147 13.26 8.55 10.14
N ARG A 148 14.44 8.04 10.48
CA ARG A 148 15.67 8.21 9.68
C ARG A 148 15.54 7.63 8.27
N HIS A 149 14.71 6.60 8.09
CA HIS A 149 14.42 6.05 6.76
C HIS A 149 13.68 7.03 5.84
N LEU A 150 12.90 7.95 6.42
CA LEU A 150 12.30 9.06 5.66
C LEU A 150 13.39 9.94 5.03
N LYS A 151 14.55 10.11 5.70
CA LYS A 151 15.67 10.86 5.14
C LYS A 151 16.24 10.20 3.89
N CYS A 152 16.32 8.87 3.85
CA CYS A 152 16.73 8.17 2.63
C CYS A 152 15.77 8.47 1.47
N HIS A 153 14.46 8.46 1.71
CA HIS A 153 13.50 8.78 0.65
C HIS A 153 13.65 10.21 0.13
N ILE A 154 13.98 11.15 1.01
CA ILE A 154 14.18 12.56 0.66
C ILE A 154 15.53 12.76 -0.05
N SER A 155 16.63 12.21 0.49
CA SER A 155 17.97 12.45 -0.06
C SER A 155 18.17 11.89 -1.47
N PHE A 156 17.48 10.81 -1.82
CA PHE A 156 17.62 10.18 -3.15
C PHE A 156 16.86 10.92 -4.25
N PHE A 157 15.75 11.61 -3.95
CA PHE A 157 14.80 12.03 -4.96
C PHE A 157 14.38 13.50 -4.91
N VAL A 158 14.76 14.24 -3.87
CA VAL A 158 14.19 15.55 -3.60
C VAL A 158 15.23 16.64 -3.85
N ASP A 159 14.95 17.51 -4.82
CA ASP A 159 15.63 18.79 -5.02
C ASP A 159 15.06 19.88 -4.08
N GLU A 160 15.61 21.08 -4.11
CA GLU A 160 15.18 22.17 -3.21
C GLU A 160 13.69 22.50 -3.37
N ASP A 161 13.20 22.55 -4.60
CA ASP A 161 11.79 22.82 -4.92
C ASP A 161 10.86 21.67 -4.43
N GLY A 162 11.29 20.42 -4.61
CA GLY A 162 10.60 19.25 -4.08
C GLY A 162 10.57 19.24 -2.56
N LEU A 163 11.64 19.66 -1.89
CA LEU A 163 11.72 19.69 -0.43
C LEU A 163 10.76 20.73 0.13
N ASN A 164 10.76 21.93 -0.45
CA ASN A 164 9.83 23.00 -0.11
C ASN A 164 8.38 22.56 -0.32
N SER A 165 8.10 21.85 -1.41
CA SER A 165 6.76 21.30 -1.70
C SER A 165 6.32 20.27 -0.65
N ILE A 166 7.20 19.37 -0.22
CA ILE A 166 6.92 18.37 0.82
C ILE A 166 6.70 19.05 2.18
N LEU A 167 7.50 20.07 2.53
CA LEU A 167 7.35 20.83 3.76
C LEU A 167 6.01 21.57 3.79
N GLN A 168 5.65 22.26 2.70
CA GLN A 168 4.36 22.92 2.56
C GLN A 168 3.20 21.93 2.69
N TRP A 169 3.32 20.75 2.06
CA TRP A 169 2.31 19.69 2.11
C TRP A 169 2.19 19.06 3.50
N THR A 170 3.30 18.99 4.25
CA THR A 170 3.36 18.39 5.58
C THR A 170 2.79 19.31 6.66
N GLY A 171 3.04 20.61 6.53
CA GLY A 171 2.54 21.63 7.45
C GLY A 171 3.39 21.75 8.73
N LEU A 172 3.54 22.98 9.22
CA LEU A 172 4.39 23.34 10.36
C LEU A 172 4.00 22.63 11.67
N GLU A 173 2.72 22.31 11.84
CA GLU A 173 2.19 21.64 13.04
C GLU A 173 2.53 20.14 13.10
N ASN A 174 3.11 19.59 12.03
CA ASN A 174 3.43 18.17 11.97
C ASN A 174 4.72 17.86 12.77
N PRO A 175 4.72 16.85 13.65
CA PRO A 175 5.89 16.49 14.47
C PRO A 175 7.13 16.05 13.66
N PHE A 176 6.97 15.77 12.36
CA PHE A 176 8.05 15.44 11.45
C PHE A 176 8.57 16.62 10.63
N PHE A 177 7.96 17.82 10.72
CA PHE A 177 8.33 18.98 9.91
C PHE A 177 9.82 19.34 10.05
N GLU A 178 10.29 19.55 11.27
CA GLU A 178 11.70 19.85 11.58
C GLU A 178 12.65 18.72 11.13
N ARG A 179 12.18 17.47 11.17
CA ARG A 179 12.96 16.29 10.77
C ARG A 179 13.14 16.19 9.25
N ILE A 180 12.19 16.74 8.48
CA ILE A 180 12.24 16.83 7.02
C ILE A 180 13.10 18.01 6.60
N MET A 181 13.08 19.12 7.36
CA MET A 181 13.82 20.34 7.06
C MET A 181 15.34 20.14 7.08
N ASP A 182 15.85 19.24 7.92
CA ASP A 182 17.27 18.87 7.94
C ASP A 182 17.49 17.39 7.56
N PRO A 183 17.43 17.06 6.26
CA PRO A 183 17.70 15.70 5.78
C PRO A 183 19.17 15.29 5.99
N THR A 184 20.08 16.25 6.19
CA THR A 184 21.53 16.05 6.38
C THR A 184 21.99 16.04 7.84
N GLY A 185 21.11 16.40 8.78
CA GLY A 185 21.40 16.52 10.21
C GLY A 185 21.91 15.23 10.79
N SER A 186 23.24 15.18 10.98
CA SER A 186 24.06 14.06 11.41
C SER A 186 23.99 12.79 10.53
N PHE A 187 24.67 12.82 9.37
CA PHE A 187 25.68 11.77 9.19
C PHE A 187 26.78 12.10 10.21
N GLU A 188 26.69 11.58 11.43
CA GLU A 188 27.90 11.54 12.25
C GLU A 188 28.92 10.77 11.42
N LYS A 189 30.00 11.44 11.05
CA LYS A 189 31.18 10.80 10.49
C LYS A 189 31.69 9.85 11.57
N GLU A 190 31.22 8.62 11.60
CA GLU A 190 31.94 7.57 12.28
C GLU A 190 33.23 7.35 11.49
N GLY A 191 34.36 7.72 12.10
CA GLY A 191 35.67 7.23 11.70
C GLY A 191 36.68 8.26 11.17
N GLU A 192 36.95 9.34 11.92
CA GLU A 192 38.30 9.89 11.99
C GLU A 192 38.66 10.16 13.47
N ASN A 193 39.09 9.11 14.16
CA ASN A 193 40.22 9.09 15.10
C ASN A 193 40.50 7.66 15.56
#